data_AF-N6ZA11-F1
#
_entry.id   AF-N6ZA11-F1
#
_cell.length_a   1.000
_cell.length_b   1.000
_cell.length_c   1.000
_cell.angle_alpha   90.00
_cell.angle_beta   90.00
_cell.angle_gamma   90.00
#
_symmetry.space_group_name_H-M   'P 1'
#
loop_
_entity.id
_entity.type
_entity.pdbx_description
1 polymer ?
#
loop_
_entity_poly.entity_id
_entity_poly.type
_entity_poly.pdbx_seq_one_letter_code
_entity_poly.pdbx_strand_id
1 'polypeptide(L)' 'MHDTQQQAIDAARDIARNQQSELVIHRPDGRIRDKDSHGNDSFPPKG' A
#
# COMPACT_ATOMS: atom_id res chain seq x y z
N MET A 1 -9.22 11.35 -10.76
CA MET A 1 -9.99 10.76 -9.63
C MET A 1 -10.34 9.34 -10.02
N HIS A 2 -10.38 8.41 -9.07
CA HIS A 2 -10.78 7.01 -9.29
C HIS A 2 -12.24 6.84 -8.84
N ASP A 3 -13.03 6.07 -9.56
CA ASP A 3 -14.47 5.93 -9.30
C ASP A 3 -14.75 4.88 -8.22
N THR A 4 -13.82 3.96 -8.00
CA THR A 4 -13.93 2.91 -6.99
C THR A 4 -12.67 2.81 -6.14
N GLN A 5 -12.82 2.31 -4.92
CA GLN A 5 -11.70 2.02 -4.04
C GLN A 5 -10.72 1.01 -4.69
N GLN A 6 -11.24 0.03 -5.42
CA GLN A 6 -10.40 -0.97 -6.09
C GLN A 6 -9.48 -0.31 -7.13
N GLN A 7 -10.01 0.55 -7.98
CA GLN A 7 -9.19 1.29 -8.97
C GLN A 7 -8.14 2.18 -8.31
N ALA A 8 -8.46 2.81 -7.18
CA ALA A 8 -7.49 3.62 -6.43
C ALA A 8 -6.35 2.75 -5.86
N ILE A 9 -6.68 1.55 -5.37
CA ILE A 9 -5.70 0.59 -4.86
C ILE A 9 -4.80 0.09 -5.98
N ASP A 10 -5.37 -0.24 -7.14
CA ASP A 10 -4.61 -0.77 -8.27
C ASP A 10 -3.58 0.27 -8.77
N ALA A 11 -3.99 1.53 -8.93
CA ALA A 11 -3.09 2.62 -9.27
C ALA A 11 -2.03 2.88 -8.18
N ALA A 12 -2.42 2.84 -6.90
CA ALA A 12 -1.49 3.04 -5.80
C ALA A 12 -0.47 1.90 -5.67
N ARG A 13 -0.83 0.66 -6.04
CA ARG A 13 0.09 -0.49 -6.07
C ARG A 13 1.18 -0.31 -7.12
N ASP A 14 0.85 0.21 -8.29
CA ASP A 14 1.85 0.53 -9.33
C ASP A 14 2.83 1.60 -8.83
N ILE A 15 2.32 2.63 -8.18
CA ILE A 15 3.13 3.71 -7.60
C ILE A 15 4.05 3.17 -6.50
N ALA A 16 3.51 2.39 -5.55
CA ALA A 16 4.27 1.85 -4.43
C ALA A 16 5.40 0.91 -4.89
N ARG A 17 5.14 0.08 -5.91
CA ARG A 17 6.16 -0.76 -6.55
C ARG A 17 7.29 0.05 -7.16
N ASN A 18 6.94 1.07 -7.95
CA ASN A 18 7.91 1.90 -8.64
C ASN A 18 8.76 2.73 -7.67
N GLN A 19 8.16 3.15 -6.56
CA GLN A 19 8.83 3.95 -5.52
C GLN A 19 9.51 3.11 -4.44
N GLN A 20 9.39 1.78 -4.49
CA GLN A 20 9.84 0.88 -3.44
C GLN A 20 9.33 1.32 -2.06
N SER A 21 8.05 1.66 -1.98
CA SER A 21 7.39 2.18 -0.78
C SER A 21 6.27 1.25 -0.30
N GLU A 22 5.70 1.57 0.86
CA GLU A 22 4.56 0.86 1.42
C GLU A 22 3.24 1.51 1.03
N LEU A 23 2.29 0.69 0.59
CA LEU A 23 0.90 1.05 0.38
C LEU A 23 0.09 0.68 1.62
N VAL A 24 -0.64 1.66 2.19
CA VAL A 24 -1.57 1.45 3.31
C VAL A 24 -3.01 1.69 2.85
N ILE A 25 -3.85 0.66 2.97
CA ILE A 25 -5.23 0.68 2.49
C ILE A 25 -6.17 0.87 3.68
N HIS A 26 -6.92 1.98 3.69
CA HIS A 26 -7.87 2.29 4.75
C HIS A 26 -9.30 1.89 4.38
N ARG A 27 -10.09 1.52 5.39
CA ARG A 27 -11.54 1.38 5.32
C ARG A 27 -12.21 2.75 5.47
N PRO A 28 -13.51 2.88 5.14
CA PRO A 28 -14.26 4.13 5.36
C PRO A 28 -14.31 4.58 6.82
N ASP A 29 -14.14 3.66 7.78
CA ASP A 29 -14.07 3.95 9.22
C ASP A 29 -12.66 4.37 9.69
N GLY A 30 -11.73 4.59 8.74
CA GLY A 30 -10.35 5.01 9.02
C GLY A 30 -9.43 3.90 9.51
N ARG A 31 -9.93 2.67 9.69
CA ARG A 31 -9.09 1.53 10.10
C ARG A 31 -8.28 1.02 8.91
N ILE A 32 -7.08 0.50 9.18
CA ILE A 32 -6.28 -0.18 8.17
C ILE A 32 -6.98 -1.49 7.80
N ARG A 33 -7.28 -1.64 6.52
CA ARG A 33 -7.82 -2.87 5.94
C ARG A 33 -6.69 -3.83 5.61
N ASP A 34 -5.64 -3.32 4.97
CA ASP A 34 -4.56 -4.11 4.40
C ASP A 34 -3.33 -3.22 4.11
N LYS A 35 -2.16 -3.83 3.91
CA LYS A 35 -0.91 -3.15 3.55
C LYS A 35 -0.07 -3.97 2.59
N ASP A 36 0.66 -3.28 1.71
CA ASP A 36 1.50 -3.90 0.68
C ASP A 36 2.86 -3.19 0.65
N SER A 37 3.90 -3.84 1.18
CA SER A 37 5.23 -3.27 1.37
C SER A 37 6.16 -3.70 0.23
N HIS A 38 6.63 -2.74 -0.56
CA HIS A 38 7.55 -2.99 -1.69
C HIS A 38 8.95 -2.40 -1.46
N GLY A 39 9.20 -1.88 -0.26
CA GLY A 39 10.51 -1.41 0.17
C GLY A 39 11.43 -2.56 0.55
N ASN A 40 12.69 -2.45 0.13
CA ASN A 40 13.75 -3.35 0.57
C ASN A 40 14.23 -2.87 1.95
N ASP A 41 13.51 -3.24 3.02
CA ASP A 41 13.94 -2.91 4.38
C ASP A 41 15.31 -3.55 4.63
N SER A 42 16.33 -2.70 4.79
CA SER A 42 17.71 -3.14 5.01
C SER A 42 17.92 -3.71 6.42
N PHE A 43 16.91 -3.63 7.29
CA PHE A 43 16.95 -4.12 8.65
C PHE A 43 15.66 -4.89 9.01
N PRO A 44 15.42 -6.06 8.41
CA PRO A 44 14.25 -6.86 8.75
C PRO A 44 14.28 -7.25 10.24
N PRO A 45 13.14 -7.23 10.95
CA PRO A 45 13.10 -7.68 12.34
C PRO A 45 13.56 -9.14 12.42
N LYS A 46 14.48 -9.41 13.36
CA LYS A 46 14.87 -10.79 13.68
C LYS A 46 13.63 -11.50 14.22
N GLY A 47 13.16 -12.50 13.47
CA GLY A 47 12.10 -13.41 13.93
C GLY A 47 12.49 -14.19 15.17
#